data_AF-A0A6P7FNH5-F1
#
_entry.id   AF-A0A6P7FNH5-F1
#
_cell.length_a   1.000
_cell.length_b   1.000
_cell.length_c   1.000
_cell.angle_alpha   90.00
_cell.angle_beta   90.00
_cell.angle_gamma   90.00
#
_symmetry.space_group_name_H-M   'P 1'
#
loop_
_entity.id
_entity.type
_entity.pdbx_description
1 polymer ?
#
loop_
_entity_poly.entity_id
_entity_poly.type
_entity_poly.pdbx_seq_one_letter_code
_entity_poly.pdbx_strand_id
1 'polypeptide(L)'
;MNTSLVAHKLGIWDPVNVTRNLKPFVDSDSRQEFYKFPLIFGVVNTAAEGTLKESDIAPKRRHFANYFVDLFNASKVFMGFAKIGHRENGEWTDFLSAIKSEDVDLSAEGISRTPERTNDFSFSYTIIRNTRNIYIEPAKSQKMRDIFLVPFDYRLILCVVVTGLILATAITLNNMVDSRFCSKDIQNRTKSFSESVVWCIGVFSQQGSIWKTRTNPEKIIVLISLMFTLLIYNSYSAFITSVLSVELSSIRSVKDLLESDYTIGYAKDSQDEDYLRSVNISELKQIYLRGYIQNDITNISEGLQKVIGGNYGLFASGEEARPELANLSNWKCKFDIDEIKIQYTQEYFGILMSKKSPYKRLINLRLTDFFTTKK
;
A
#
# COMPACT_ATOMS: atom_id res chain seq x y z
N MET A 1 -23.09 -8.96 -51.02
CA MET A 1 -21.64 -9.26 -51.17
C MET A 1 -20.96 -8.81 -49.88
N ASN A 2 -20.28 -9.72 -49.19
CA ASN A 2 -19.67 -9.47 -47.89
C ASN A 2 -18.48 -8.50 -48.05
N THR A 3 -18.63 -7.24 -47.65
CA THR A 3 -17.64 -6.16 -47.84
C THR A 3 -16.42 -6.27 -46.93
N SER A 4 -16.36 -7.31 -46.08
CA SER A 4 -15.27 -7.57 -45.14
C SER A 4 -14.16 -8.46 -45.70
N LEU A 5 -14.33 -8.99 -46.92
CA LEU A 5 -13.44 -9.99 -47.50
C LEU A 5 -12.29 -9.31 -48.24
N VAL A 6 -11.16 -9.12 -47.56
CA VAL A 6 -9.90 -8.67 -48.17
C VAL A 6 -9.17 -9.88 -48.74
N ALA A 7 -9.17 -10.01 -50.06
CA ALA A 7 -8.43 -11.07 -50.75
C ALA A 7 -6.98 -10.64 -50.98
N HIS A 8 -6.03 -11.33 -50.34
CA HIS A 8 -4.62 -11.21 -50.68
C HIS A 8 -4.21 -12.39 -51.57
N LYS A 9 -3.60 -12.07 -52.72
CA LYS A 9 -3.07 -13.10 -53.63
C LYS A 9 -1.85 -13.76 -52.97
N LEU A 10 -2.03 -14.98 -52.46
CA LEU A 10 -0.99 -15.76 -51.78
C LEU A 10 -0.07 -16.52 -52.74
N GLY A 11 -0.54 -16.82 -53.95
CA GLY A 11 0.20 -17.56 -54.95
C GLY A 11 -0.64 -17.84 -56.19
N ILE A 12 -0.10 -18.64 -57.10
CA ILE A 12 -0.78 -19.09 -58.32
C ILE A 12 -0.79 -20.61 -58.31
N TRP A 13 -1.96 -21.20 -58.59
CA TRP A 13 -2.10 -22.65 -58.77
C TRP A 13 -2.23 -22.99 -60.25
N ASP A 14 -1.51 -24.02 -60.70
CA ASP A 14 -1.44 -24.47 -62.10
C ASP A 14 -1.42 -26.01 -62.14
N PRO A 15 -2.22 -26.70 -62.98
CA PRO A 15 -2.34 -28.17 -62.93
C PRO A 15 -1.03 -28.94 -63.15
N VAL A 16 -0.06 -28.34 -63.84
CA VAL A 16 1.24 -28.97 -64.16
C VAL A 16 2.25 -28.77 -63.04
N ASN A 17 2.17 -27.66 -62.30
CA ASN A 17 3.17 -27.26 -61.31
C ASN A 17 2.61 -27.15 -59.89
N VAL A 18 1.36 -27.57 -59.69
CA VAL A 18 0.57 -27.45 -58.47
C VAL A 18 0.54 -26.01 -57.95
N THR A 19 1.44 -25.62 -57.04
CA THR A 19 1.50 -24.29 -56.43
C THR A 19 2.82 -23.59 -56.73
N ARG A 20 2.77 -22.44 -57.41
CA ARG A 20 3.91 -21.57 -57.69
C ARG A 20 3.79 -20.23 -56.95
N ASN A 21 4.94 -19.71 -56.51
CA ASN A 21 5.06 -18.42 -55.81
C ASN A 21 4.16 -18.31 -54.58
N LEU A 22 3.97 -19.42 -53.86
CA LEU A 22 3.29 -19.40 -52.59
C LEU A 22 4.18 -18.62 -51.63
N LYS A 23 3.73 -17.44 -51.19
CA LYS A 23 4.38 -16.77 -50.08
C LYS A 23 4.38 -17.77 -48.92
N PRO A 24 5.52 -17.99 -48.23
CA PRO A 24 5.56 -18.91 -47.11
C PRO A 24 4.42 -18.55 -46.15
N PHE A 25 3.63 -19.55 -45.77
CA PHE A 25 2.74 -19.41 -44.62
C PHE A 25 3.66 -19.20 -43.42
N VAL A 26 3.97 -17.94 -43.11
CA VAL A 26 4.57 -17.60 -41.83
C VAL A 26 3.49 -17.98 -40.83
N ASP A 27 3.74 -19.06 -40.09
CA ASP A 27 2.84 -19.69 -39.12
C ASP A 27 2.37 -18.72 -38.00
N SER A 28 2.83 -17.46 -38.03
CA SER A 28 2.36 -16.40 -37.15
C SER A 28 2.60 -14.98 -37.66
N ASP A 29 2.32 -14.67 -38.94
CA ASP A 29 2.03 -13.26 -39.27
C ASP A 29 0.66 -12.92 -38.68
N SER A 30 0.68 -12.53 -37.41
CA SER A 30 -0.38 -11.78 -36.76
C SER A 30 -0.84 -10.71 -37.73
N ARG A 31 -2.10 -10.78 -38.21
CA ARG A 31 -2.74 -9.63 -38.87
C ARG A 31 -2.54 -8.43 -37.95
N GLN A 32 -1.63 -7.53 -38.32
CA GLN A 32 -1.41 -6.28 -37.57
C GLN A 32 -2.44 -5.23 -38.00
N GLU A 33 -2.94 -5.35 -39.23
CA GLU A 33 -3.94 -4.47 -39.81
C GLU A 33 -5.24 -5.24 -40.04
N PHE A 34 -6.30 -4.78 -39.39
CA PHE A 34 -7.63 -5.38 -39.46
C PHE A 34 -8.54 -4.69 -40.47
N TYR A 35 -8.08 -3.67 -41.21
CA TYR A 35 -8.78 -2.98 -42.30
C TYR A 35 -10.31 -2.91 -42.12
N LYS A 36 -10.75 -2.20 -41.08
CA LYS A 36 -12.18 -2.01 -40.73
C LYS A 36 -12.94 -3.27 -40.32
N PHE A 37 -12.28 -4.38 -39.98
CA PHE A 37 -12.92 -5.53 -39.36
C PHE A 37 -13.62 -5.10 -38.06
N PRO A 38 -14.89 -5.44 -37.86
CA PRO A 38 -15.64 -5.03 -36.67
C PRO A 38 -15.21 -5.85 -35.45
N LEU A 39 -14.39 -5.26 -34.59
CA LEU A 39 -14.10 -5.82 -33.27
C LEU A 39 -15.29 -5.59 -32.35
N ILE A 40 -15.81 -6.68 -31.79
CA ILE A 40 -16.97 -6.64 -30.89
C ILE A 40 -16.48 -6.52 -29.45
N PHE A 41 -16.75 -5.37 -28.84
CA PHE A 41 -16.43 -5.06 -27.46
C PHE A 41 -17.66 -5.27 -26.57
N GLY A 42 -17.58 -6.21 -25.63
CA GLY A 42 -18.63 -6.41 -24.65
C GLY A 42 -18.51 -5.43 -23.48
N VAL A 43 -19.61 -4.78 -23.14
CA VAL A 43 -19.75 -3.79 -22.08
C VAL A 43 -20.71 -4.34 -21.03
N VAL A 44 -20.31 -4.28 -19.77
CA VAL A 44 -21.10 -4.88 -18.68
C VAL A 44 -21.75 -3.80 -17.81
N ASN A 45 -22.80 -4.21 -17.09
CA ASN A 45 -23.65 -3.38 -16.23
C ASN A 45 -24.36 -2.27 -17.03
N THR A 46 -24.88 -2.63 -18.22
CA THR A 46 -25.63 -1.70 -19.07
C THR A 46 -27.13 -1.95 -18.95
N ALA A 47 -27.93 -0.88 -18.89
CA ALA A 47 -29.39 -0.99 -18.82
C ALA A 47 -30.02 -1.51 -20.13
N ALA A 48 -29.33 -1.36 -21.26
CA ALA A 48 -29.75 -1.88 -22.56
C ALA A 48 -28.88 -3.07 -22.96
N GLU A 49 -29.52 -4.16 -23.38
CA GLU A 49 -28.86 -5.36 -23.91
C GLU A 49 -28.78 -5.32 -25.45
N GLY A 50 -27.69 -5.83 -26.00
CA GLY A 50 -27.46 -5.85 -27.45
C GLY A 50 -26.59 -4.70 -27.95
N THR A 51 -26.71 -4.33 -29.24
CA THR A 51 -25.80 -3.36 -29.86
C THR A 51 -26.01 -1.96 -29.31
N LEU A 52 -24.95 -1.39 -28.74
CA LEU A 52 -24.96 -0.06 -28.12
C LEU A 52 -24.45 1.02 -29.07
N LYS A 53 -25.01 2.22 -28.95
CA LYS A 53 -24.46 3.43 -29.58
C LYS A 53 -23.25 3.91 -28.79
N GLU A 54 -22.25 4.41 -29.50
CA GLU A 54 -21.01 4.90 -28.88
C GLU A 54 -21.26 6.06 -27.90
N SER A 55 -22.30 6.89 -28.12
CA SER A 55 -22.70 8.00 -27.26
C SER A 55 -23.03 7.58 -25.84
N ASP A 56 -23.57 6.37 -25.68
CA ASP A 56 -24.16 5.88 -24.43
C ASP A 56 -23.10 5.21 -23.52
N ILE A 57 -21.87 5.09 -24.03
CA ILE A 57 -20.76 4.42 -23.37
C ILE A 57 -19.94 5.42 -22.56
N ALA A 58 -19.59 5.03 -21.34
CA ALA A 58 -18.76 5.85 -20.46
C ALA A 58 -17.43 6.25 -21.14
N PRO A 59 -16.95 7.50 -20.96
CA PRO A 59 -15.76 8.02 -21.64
C PRO A 59 -14.53 7.13 -21.48
N LYS A 60 -14.28 6.60 -20.27
CA LYS A 60 -13.15 5.69 -19.99
C LYS A 60 -13.17 4.44 -20.89
N ARG A 61 -14.33 3.78 -20.99
CA ARG A 61 -14.51 2.56 -21.81
C ARG A 61 -14.39 2.88 -23.31
N ARG A 62 -14.87 4.05 -23.74
CA ARG A 62 -14.73 4.53 -25.13
C ARG A 62 -13.26 4.78 -25.49
N HIS A 63 -12.52 5.49 -24.64
CA HIS A 63 -11.09 5.74 -24.85
C HIS A 63 -10.29 4.45 -24.90
N PHE A 64 -10.63 3.47 -24.05
CA PHE A 64 -10.00 2.16 -24.04
C PHE A 64 -10.19 1.41 -25.35
N ALA A 65 -11.43 1.33 -25.85
CA ALA A 65 -11.72 0.68 -27.13
C ALA A 65 -11.05 1.42 -28.31
N ASN A 66 -11.11 2.75 -28.32
CA ASN A 66 -10.47 3.57 -29.36
C ASN A 66 -8.97 3.29 -29.47
N TYR A 67 -8.28 3.16 -28.34
CA TYR A 67 -6.86 2.84 -28.32
C TYR A 67 -6.55 1.55 -29.10
N PHE A 68 -7.32 0.47 -28.91
CA PHE A 68 -7.12 -0.77 -29.65
C PHE A 68 -7.56 -0.67 -31.11
N VAL A 69 -8.66 0.04 -31.39
CA VAL A 69 -9.22 0.17 -32.73
C VAL A 69 -8.30 0.98 -33.64
N ASP A 70 -7.79 2.11 -33.15
CA ASP A 70 -6.83 2.95 -33.86
C ASP A 70 -5.52 2.18 -34.10
N LEU A 71 -5.10 1.40 -33.10
CA LEU A 71 -3.86 0.63 -33.16
C LEU A 71 -3.95 -0.59 -34.11
N PHE A 72 -5.14 -1.15 -34.30
CA PHE A 72 -5.41 -2.28 -35.19
C PHE A 72 -5.96 -1.86 -36.56
N ASN A 73 -6.24 -0.57 -36.77
CA ASN A 73 -6.99 -0.07 -37.93
C ASN A 73 -8.29 -0.87 -38.16
N ALA A 74 -8.97 -1.17 -37.06
CA ALA A 74 -10.21 -1.95 -37.03
C ALA A 74 -11.44 -1.03 -37.08
N SER A 75 -12.64 -1.61 -37.21
CA SER A 75 -13.87 -0.94 -36.79
C SER A 75 -14.31 -1.50 -35.44
N LYS A 76 -15.26 -0.85 -34.77
CA LYS A 76 -15.69 -1.23 -33.42
C LYS A 76 -17.20 -1.34 -33.35
N VAL A 77 -17.66 -2.34 -32.63
CA VAL A 77 -19.07 -2.53 -32.29
C VAL A 77 -19.12 -2.80 -30.80
N PHE A 78 -20.05 -2.15 -30.09
CA PHE A 78 -20.24 -2.38 -28.67
C PHE A 78 -21.49 -3.20 -28.43
N MET A 79 -21.39 -4.19 -27.55
CA MET A 79 -22.51 -5.03 -27.15
C MET A 79 -22.69 -4.94 -25.63
N GLY A 80 -23.88 -4.54 -25.20
CA GLY A 80 -24.25 -4.36 -23.80
C GLY A 80 -24.81 -5.64 -23.17
N PHE A 81 -24.44 -5.87 -21.91
CA PHE A 81 -24.92 -6.94 -21.06
C PHE A 81 -25.29 -6.40 -19.67
N ALA A 82 -26.42 -6.84 -19.13
CA ALA A 82 -26.87 -6.42 -17.81
C ALA A 82 -25.93 -6.90 -16.68
N LYS A 83 -25.36 -8.11 -16.82
CA LYS A 83 -24.50 -8.76 -15.81
C LYS A 83 -23.23 -9.33 -16.44
N ILE A 84 -22.19 -9.48 -15.62
CA ILE A 84 -20.96 -10.20 -16.03
C ILE A 84 -21.31 -11.66 -16.32
N GLY A 85 -22.19 -12.24 -15.51
CA GLY A 85 -22.53 -13.65 -15.54
C GLY A 85 -21.71 -14.47 -14.55
N HIS A 86 -22.29 -15.59 -14.16
CA HIS A 86 -21.70 -16.56 -13.24
C HIS A 86 -21.86 -17.97 -13.80
N ARG A 87 -21.31 -18.95 -13.09
CA ARG A 87 -21.39 -20.34 -13.50
C ARG A 87 -22.62 -20.99 -12.88
N GLU A 88 -23.58 -21.41 -13.71
CA GLU A 88 -24.76 -22.18 -13.29
C GLU A 88 -24.74 -23.53 -14.00
N ASN A 89 -24.87 -24.62 -13.24
CA ASN A 89 -24.91 -26.00 -13.78
C ASN A 89 -23.74 -26.36 -14.71
N GLY A 90 -22.57 -25.73 -14.52
CA GLY A 90 -21.37 -25.98 -15.32
C GLY A 90 -21.21 -25.08 -16.54
N GLU A 91 -22.26 -24.34 -16.93
CA GLU A 91 -22.24 -23.37 -18.03
C GLU A 91 -22.14 -21.93 -17.51
N TRP A 92 -21.62 -21.04 -18.35
CA TRP A 92 -21.51 -19.61 -18.03
C TRP A 92 -22.76 -18.90 -18.53
N THR A 93 -23.17 -17.83 -17.85
CA THR A 93 -24.31 -16.99 -18.25
C THR A 93 -23.87 -15.62 -18.78
N ASP A 94 -24.81 -14.89 -19.40
CA ASP A 94 -24.69 -13.48 -19.79
C ASP A 94 -23.45 -13.15 -20.64
N PHE A 95 -22.65 -12.16 -20.21
CA PHE A 95 -21.47 -11.72 -20.91
C PHE A 95 -20.38 -12.81 -21.01
N LEU A 96 -20.20 -13.61 -19.96
CA LEU A 96 -19.24 -14.72 -19.98
C LEU A 96 -19.65 -15.81 -20.98
N SER A 97 -20.95 -16.07 -21.17
CA SER A 97 -21.40 -17.02 -22.19
C SER A 97 -21.11 -16.51 -23.59
N ALA A 98 -21.38 -15.22 -23.86
CA ALA A 98 -21.15 -14.57 -25.15
C ALA A 98 -19.66 -14.52 -25.55
N ILE A 99 -18.75 -14.36 -24.58
CA ILE A 99 -17.30 -14.48 -24.84
C ILE A 99 -16.93 -15.93 -25.16
N LYS A 100 -17.55 -16.91 -24.49
CA LYS A 100 -17.24 -18.33 -24.71
C LYS A 100 -17.72 -18.82 -26.08
N SER A 101 -18.85 -18.31 -26.56
CA SER A 101 -19.39 -18.58 -27.90
C SER A 101 -18.70 -17.79 -29.02
N GLU A 102 -17.80 -16.87 -28.69
CA GLU A 102 -17.13 -15.97 -29.63
C GLU A 102 -18.07 -14.96 -30.31
N ASP A 103 -19.23 -14.68 -29.70
CA ASP A 103 -20.12 -13.59 -30.10
C ASP A 103 -19.56 -12.21 -29.71
N VAL A 104 -18.65 -12.20 -28.72
CA VAL A 104 -17.90 -11.03 -28.26
C VAL A 104 -16.41 -11.33 -28.33
N ASP A 105 -15.64 -10.47 -29.01
CA ASP A 105 -14.20 -10.65 -29.19
C ASP A 105 -13.41 -10.29 -27.93
N LEU A 106 -13.71 -9.11 -27.36
CA LEU A 106 -12.92 -8.47 -26.30
C LEU A 106 -13.84 -7.85 -25.23
N SER A 107 -13.40 -7.84 -23.98
CA SER A 107 -14.03 -7.00 -22.95
C SER A 107 -13.67 -5.53 -23.14
N ALA A 108 -14.66 -4.64 -23.05
CA ALA A 108 -14.46 -3.18 -23.07
C ALA A 108 -13.87 -2.63 -21.76
N GLU A 109 -13.84 -3.45 -20.72
CA GLU A 109 -13.33 -3.14 -19.39
C GLU A 109 -12.47 -4.28 -18.86
N GLY A 110 -11.66 -3.98 -17.85
CA GLY A 110 -10.89 -5.01 -17.15
C GLY A 110 -11.83 -5.89 -16.35
N ILE A 111 -11.72 -7.20 -16.50
CA ILE A 111 -12.45 -8.18 -15.69
C ILE A 111 -11.50 -8.80 -14.67
N SER A 112 -11.99 -9.01 -13.45
CA SER A 112 -11.22 -9.62 -12.38
C SER A 112 -10.83 -11.06 -12.76
N ARG A 113 -9.54 -11.34 -12.63
CA ARG A 113 -8.95 -12.63 -12.95
C ARG A 113 -9.09 -13.57 -11.76
N THR A 114 -10.06 -14.48 -11.86
CA THR A 114 -10.25 -15.57 -10.90
C THR A 114 -9.67 -16.87 -11.45
N PRO A 115 -9.30 -17.84 -10.57
CA PRO A 115 -8.87 -19.17 -11.02
C PRO A 115 -9.91 -19.86 -11.90
N GLU A 116 -11.20 -19.74 -11.53
CA GLU A 116 -12.31 -20.32 -12.27
C GLU A 116 -12.41 -19.75 -13.70
N ARG A 117 -12.37 -18.42 -13.86
CA ARG A 117 -12.42 -17.79 -15.18
C ARG A 117 -11.15 -18.08 -16.01
N THR A 118 -9.99 -18.20 -15.37
CA THR A 118 -8.73 -18.49 -16.07
C THR A 118 -8.70 -19.90 -16.68
N ASN A 119 -9.49 -20.84 -16.13
CA ASN A 119 -9.59 -22.18 -16.67
C ASN A 119 -10.34 -22.22 -18.01
N ASP A 120 -11.39 -21.42 -18.17
CA ASP A 120 -12.28 -21.47 -19.34
C ASP A 120 -12.02 -20.33 -20.34
N PHE A 121 -11.42 -19.22 -19.90
CA PHE A 121 -11.18 -18.03 -20.72
C PHE A 121 -9.70 -17.67 -20.78
N SER A 122 -9.35 -16.80 -21.73
CA SER A 122 -8.02 -16.23 -21.82
C SER A 122 -8.03 -14.76 -21.39
N PHE A 123 -7.03 -14.37 -20.62
CA PHE A 123 -6.80 -12.99 -20.20
C PHE A 123 -5.57 -12.39 -20.87
N SER A 124 -5.58 -11.08 -21.06
CA SER A 124 -4.38 -10.30 -21.36
C SER A 124 -3.42 -10.25 -20.17
N TYR A 125 -2.28 -9.57 -20.33
CA TYR A 125 -1.51 -9.09 -19.20
C TYR A 125 -2.35 -8.18 -18.30
N THR A 126 -2.01 -8.15 -17.01
CA THR A 126 -2.69 -7.32 -16.01
C THR A 126 -2.58 -5.85 -16.40
N ILE A 127 -3.73 -5.19 -16.51
CA ILE A 127 -3.82 -3.76 -16.82
C ILE A 127 -3.97 -2.96 -15.54
N ILE A 128 -4.81 -3.44 -14.62
CA ILE A 128 -5.10 -2.75 -13.35
C ILE A 128 -4.83 -3.74 -12.21
N ARG A 129 -4.13 -3.25 -11.19
CA ARG A 129 -3.96 -3.93 -9.91
C ARG A 129 -4.78 -3.17 -8.89
N ASN A 130 -5.74 -3.85 -8.30
CA ASN A 130 -6.61 -3.28 -7.29
C ASN A 130 -6.42 -4.03 -5.98
N THR A 131 -6.49 -3.32 -4.87
CA THR A 131 -6.38 -3.90 -3.52
C THR A 131 -7.48 -3.30 -2.67
N ARG A 132 -8.25 -4.14 -1.98
CA ARG A 132 -9.21 -3.68 -0.98
C ARG A 132 -8.48 -3.49 0.34
N ASN A 133 -8.47 -2.25 0.82
CA ASN A 133 -7.73 -1.85 2.01
C ASN A 133 -8.70 -1.33 3.06
N ILE A 134 -8.18 -1.09 4.26
CA ILE A 134 -8.94 -0.41 5.31
C ILE A 134 -8.39 0.99 5.50
N TYR A 135 -9.27 1.98 5.46
CA TYR A 135 -8.97 3.38 5.67
C TYR A 135 -9.36 3.78 7.08
N ILE A 136 -8.41 4.31 7.85
CA ILE A 136 -8.64 4.79 9.22
C ILE A 136 -7.98 6.15 9.39
N GLU A 137 -8.57 7.01 10.21
CA GLU A 137 -7.82 8.12 10.80
C GLU A 137 -7.05 7.58 12.02
N PRO A 138 -5.70 7.69 12.05
CA PRO A 138 -4.92 7.16 13.15
C PRO A 138 -5.27 7.90 14.44
N ALA A 139 -5.60 7.14 15.49
CA ALA A 139 -5.81 7.74 16.80
C ALA A 139 -4.53 8.43 17.26
N LYS A 140 -4.60 9.73 17.53
CA LYS A 140 -3.48 10.50 18.08
C LYS A 140 -3.11 9.91 19.44
N SER A 141 -2.02 9.15 19.46
CA SER A 141 -1.57 8.44 20.64
C SER A 141 -1.26 9.42 21.77
N GLN A 142 -2.04 9.36 22.86
CA GLN A 142 -1.81 10.14 24.09
C GLN A 142 -0.51 9.73 24.83
N LYS A 143 0.23 8.74 24.30
CA LYS A 143 1.49 8.18 24.83
C LYS A 143 2.67 9.16 24.84
N MET A 144 2.50 10.40 24.39
CA MET A 144 3.59 11.38 24.31
C MET A 144 4.28 11.64 25.65
N ARG A 145 3.56 11.52 26.78
CA ARG A 145 4.14 11.68 28.13
C ARG A 145 5.03 10.52 28.55
N ASP A 146 4.70 9.29 28.16
CA ASP A 146 5.45 8.10 28.58
C ASP A 146 6.75 7.93 27.80
N ILE A 147 6.84 8.45 26.57
CA ILE A 147 8.01 8.32 25.69
C ILE A 147 9.30 8.85 26.34
N PHE A 148 9.21 9.91 27.14
CA PHE A 148 10.38 10.47 27.84
C PHE A 148 10.94 9.54 28.92
N LEU A 149 10.11 8.66 29.48
CA LEU A 149 10.51 7.74 30.54
C LEU A 149 10.87 6.34 30.02
N VAL A 150 10.50 5.99 28.79
CA VAL A 150 10.83 4.70 28.14
C VAL A 150 12.33 4.34 28.22
N PRO A 151 13.29 5.27 28.05
CA PRO A 151 14.73 4.95 28.13
C PRO A 151 15.23 4.56 29.52
N PHE A 152 14.49 4.94 30.57
CA PHE A 152 14.92 4.80 31.96
C PHE A 152 14.59 3.41 32.50
N ASP A 153 15.20 2.39 31.89
CA ASP A 153 15.15 1.03 32.42
C ASP A 153 15.84 0.97 33.80
N TYR A 154 15.34 0.10 34.68
CA TYR A 154 15.85 -0.05 36.04
C TYR A 154 17.35 -0.37 36.06
N ARG A 155 17.82 -1.12 35.04
CA ARG A 155 19.24 -1.46 34.86
C ARG A 155 20.09 -0.22 34.57
N LEU A 156 19.60 0.66 33.69
CA LEU A 156 20.31 1.88 33.32
C LEU A 156 20.38 2.85 34.50
N ILE A 157 19.25 3.04 35.20
CA ILE A 157 19.21 3.89 36.41
C ILE A 157 20.20 3.36 37.45
N LEU A 158 20.21 2.05 37.69
CA LEU A 158 21.14 1.42 38.62
C LEU A 158 22.59 1.66 38.20
N CYS A 159 22.93 1.46 36.92
CA CYS A 159 24.27 1.75 36.40
C CYS A 159 24.69 3.20 36.63
N VAL A 160 23.83 4.17 36.32
CA VAL A 160 24.12 5.60 36.52
C VAL A 160 24.33 5.94 37.98
N VAL A 161 23.49 5.41 38.88
CA VAL A 161 23.62 5.61 40.33
C VAL A 161 24.92 4.99 40.85
N VAL A 162 25.23 3.75 40.47
CA VAL A 162 26.46 3.06 40.90
C VAL A 162 27.70 3.79 40.37
N THR A 163 27.72 4.19 39.09
CA THR A 163 28.84 4.97 38.54
C THR A 163 28.98 6.32 39.24
N GLY A 164 27.88 7.00 39.55
CA GLY A 164 27.90 8.25 40.34
C GLY A 164 28.49 8.06 41.74
N LEU A 165 28.12 6.98 42.44
CA LEU A 165 28.70 6.64 43.75
C LEU A 165 30.19 6.30 43.65
N ILE A 166 30.62 5.60 42.59
CA ILE A 166 32.04 5.31 42.35
C ILE A 166 32.82 6.61 42.11
N LEU A 167 32.28 7.55 41.32
CA LEU A 167 32.92 8.84 41.07
C LEU A 167 32.98 9.71 42.35
N ALA A 168 31.90 9.73 43.14
CA ALA A 168 31.84 10.43 44.42
C ALA A 168 32.85 9.86 45.43
N THR A 169 32.95 8.53 45.53
CA THR A 169 33.96 7.88 46.40
C THR A 169 35.38 8.16 45.90
N ALA A 170 35.65 8.03 44.59
CA ALA A 170 36.96 8.31 44.01
C ALA A 170 37.42 9.75 44.29
N ILE A 171 36.54 10.75 44.13
CA ILE A 171 36.89 12.14 44.40
C ILE A 171 37.08 12.40 45.90
N THR A 172 36.27 11.80 46.79
CA THR A 172 36.50 11.94 48.25
C THR A 172 37.82 11.34 48.69
N LEU A 173 38.17 10.14 48.20
CA LEU A 173 39.43 9.48 48.51
C LEU A 173 40.61 10.32 48.02
N ASN A 174 40.52 10.86 46.81
CA ASN A 174 41.56 11.72 46.26
C ASN A 174 41.73 13.01 47.09
N ASN A 175 40.63 13.65 47.52
CA ASN A 175 40.68 14.80 48.43
C ASN A 175 41.27 14.43 49.80
N MET A 176 40.97 13.24 50.33
CA MET A 176 41.53 12.77 51.60
C MET A 176 43.03 12.50 51.51
N VAL A 177 43.48 11.90 50.41
CA VAL A 177 44.91 11.65 50.13
C VAL A 177 45.64 12.98 49.95
N ASP A 178 45.11 13.90 49.14
CA ASP A 178 45.70 15.23 48.95
C ASP A 178 45.79 16.02 50.27
N SER A 179 44.75 15.96 51.10
CA SER A 179 44.78 16.57 52.43
C SER A 179 45.81 15.94 53.37
N ARG A 180 46.14 14.65 53.22
CA ARG A 180 47.12 13.94 54.07
C ARG A 180 48.56 14.13 53.61
N PHE A 181 48.81 14.19 52.30
CA PHE A 181 50.16 14.25 51.74
C PHE A 181 50.63 15.66 51.36
N CYS A 182 49.70 16.58 51.07
CA CYS A 182 50.05 17.88 50.46
C CYS A 182 49.70 19.12 51.30
N SER A 183 49.14 19.02 52.53
CA SER A 183 48.73 20.23 53.26
C SER A 183 49.56 20.56 54.51
N LYS A 184 50.36 21.63 54.36
CA LYS A 184 50.78 22.58 55.42
C LYS A 184 49.86 23.82 55.48
N ASP A 185 48.70 23.80 54.81
CA ASP A 185 47.87 24.99 54.64
C ASP A 185 46.50 24.85 55.33
N ILE A 186 46.16 25.83 56.17
CA ILE A 186 45.01 25.81 57.11
C ILE A 186 43.65 25.89 56.37
N GLN A 187 43.65 26.13 55.06
CA GLN A 187 42.44 26.24 54.23
C GLN A 187 41.91 24.92 53.65
N ASN A 188 42.62 23.79 53.79
CA ASN A 188 42.15 22.49 53.31
C ASN A 188 41.13 21.88 54.30
N ARG A 189 39.90 22.37 54.30
CA ARG A 189 38.79 21.58 54.85
C ARG A 189 38.67 20.30 54.04
N THR A 190 38.75 19.15 54.70
CA THR A 190 38.43 17.86 54.10
C THR A 190 36.99 17.93 53.56
N LYS A 191 36.84 17.86 52.24
CA LYS A 191 35.53 17.87 51.61
C LYS A 191 34.73 16.65 52.08
N SER A 192 33.50 16.87 52.52
CA SER A 192 32.64 15.80 53.00
C SER A 192 32.14 14.95 51.84
N PHE A 193 31.85 13.66 52.09
CA PHE A 193 31.25 12.79 51.09
C PHE A 193 29.95 13.35 50.52
N SER A 194 29.15 14.01 51.36
CA SER A 194 27.93 14.71 50.94
C SER A 194 28.20 15.80 49.88
N GLU A 195 29.26 16.59 50.06
CA GLU A 195 29.63 17.63 49.10
C GLU A 195 30.11 17.03 47.78
N SER A 196 30.78 15.86 47.81
CA SER A 196 31.18 15.11 46.61
C SER A 196 30.00 14.51 45.84
N VAL A 197 28.94 14.09 46.54
CA VAL A 197 27.69 13.67 45.90
C VAL A 197 27.00 14.85 45.22
N VAL A 198 26.91 16.01 45.89
CA VAL A 198 26.36 17.24 45.30
C VAL A 198 27.17 17.67 44.07
N TRP A 199 28.50 17.57 44.15
CA TRP A 199 29.38 17.80 43.01
C TRP A 199 29.08 16.84 41.85
N CYS A 200 28.92 15.54 42.13
CA CYS A 200 28.59 14.55 41.10
C CYS A 200 27.24 14.85 40.43
N ILE A 201 26.24 15.27 41.19
CA ILE A 201 24.94 15.72 40.66
C ILE A 201 25.12 16.94 39.76
N GLY A 202 25.95 17.90 40.16
CA GLY A 202 26.27 19.09 39.35
C GLY A 202 26.93 18.74 38.02
N VAL A 203 27.89 17.80 38.03
CA VAL A 203 28.55 17.32 36.81
C VAL A 203 27.58 16.56 35.90
N PHE A 204 26.77 15.66 36.45
CA PHE A 204 25.75 14.93 35.68
C PHE A 204 24.68 15.84 35.10
N SER A 205 24.36 16.93 35.80
CA SER A 205 23.46 17.98 35.32
C SER A 205 24.12 18.97 34.36
N GLN A 206 25.41 18.78 34.02
CA GLN A 206 26.20 19.67 33.17
C GLN A 206 26.25 21.12 33.65
N GLN A 207 26.00 21.39 34.93
CA GLN A 207 25.99 22.73 35.51
C GLN A 207 27.41 23.28 35.78
N GLY A 208 28.43 22.47 35.51
CA GLY A 208 29.82 22.77 35.82
C GLY A 208 30.16 22.46 37.28
N SER A 209 31.44 22.63 37.61
CA SER A 209 31.98 22.38 38.95
C SER A 209 32.30 23.69 39.64
N ILE A 210 31.73 23.91 40.82
CA ILE A 210 32.13 25.02 41.72
C ILE A 210 33.56 24.77 42.26
N TRP A 211 34.03 23.52 42.21
CA TRP A 211 35.33 23.13 42.72
C TRP A 211 36.43 23.33 41.68
N LYS A 212 37.45 24.09 42.07
CA LYS A 212 38.67 24.24 41.29
C LYS A 212 39.56 23.01 41.49
N THR A 213 39.71 22.19 40.44
CA THR A 213 40.61 21.03 40.43
C THR A 213 42.06 21.49 40.57
N ARG A 214 42.79 20.96 41.54
CA ARG A 214 44.20 21.34 41.81
C ARG A 214 45.17 20.25 41.35
N THR A 215 44.84 18.98 41.57
CA THR A 215 45.75 17.86 41.29
C THR A 215 45.46 17.20 39.93
N ASN A 216 46.46 16.54 39.34
CA ASN A 216 46.28 15.83 38.08
C ASN A 216 45.28 14.66 38.17
N PRO A 217 45.24 13.86 39.25
CA PRO A 217 44.23 12.82 39.42
C PRO A 217 42.79 13.38 39.50
N GLU A 218 42.58 14.53 40.14
CA GLU A 218 41.26 15.18 40.17
C GLU A 218 40.79 15.55 38.76
N LYS A 219 41.68 16.14 37.95
CA LYS A 219 41.37 16.52 36.56
C LYS A 219 40.95 15.31 35.72
N ILE A 220 41.58 14.16 35.91
CA ILE A 220 41.23 12.92 35.21
C ILE A 220 39.84 12.43 35.64
N ILE A 221 39.53 12.45 36.94
CA ILE A 221 38.20 12.07 37.46
C ILE A 221 37.11 12.98 36.88
N VAL A 222 37.35 14.29 36.85
CA VAL A 222 36.41 15.26 36.24
C VAL A 222 36.24 15.00 34.75
N LEU A 223 37.33 14.77 34.02
CA LEU A 223 37.28 14.48 32.58
C LEU A 223 36.47 13.20 32.28
N ILE A 224 36.69 12.12 33.03
CA ILE A 224 35.95 10.87 32.88
C ILE A 224 34.47 11.07 33.20
N SER A 225 34.16 11.82 34.26
CA SER A 225 32.77 12.13 34.66
C SER A 225 32.04 12.97 33.60
N LEU A 226 32.74 13.95 32.99
CA LEU A 226 32.21 14.75 31.89
C LEU A 226 31.98 13.91 30.63
N MET A 227 32.93 13.06 30.26
CA MET A 227 32.78 12.14 29.12
C MET A 227 31.61 11.17 29.31
N PHE A 228 31.47 10.59 30.50
CA PHE A 228 30.35 9.72 30.85
C PHE A 228 29.01 10.44 30.71
N THR A 229 28.90 11.65 31.28
CA THR A 229 27.69 12.46 31.22
C THR A 229 27.34 12.85 29.79
N LEU A 230 28.34 13.24 28.99
CA LEU A 230 28.17 13.60 27.58
C LEU A 230 27.65 12.41 26.75
N LEU A 231 28.19 11.21 26.97
CA LEU A 231 27.75 10.00 26.29
C LEU A 231 26.29 9.68 26.62
N ILE A 232 25.91 9.69 27.91
CA ILE A 232 24.53 9.44 28.33
C ILE A 232 23.57 10.47 27.73
N TYR A 233 23.94 11.74 27.79
CA TYR A 233 23.12 12.83 27.24
C TYR A 233 22.90 12.66 25.74
N ASN A 234 23.97 12.39 24.98
CA ASN A 234 23.88 12.18 23.54
C ASN A 234 23.05 10.93 23.18
N SER A 235 23.22 9.82 23.92
CA SER A 235 22.42 8.62 23.72
C SER A 235 20.94 8.85 24.02
N TYR A 236 20.60 9.55 25.10
CA TYR A 236 19.22 9.90 25.42
C TYR A 236 18.61 10.83 24.36
N SER A 237 19.34 11.87 23.95
CA SER A 237 18.91 12.78 22.88
C SER A 237 18.65 12.05 21.57
N ALA A 238 19.57 11.17 21.15
CA ALA A 238 19.42 10.36 19.94
C ALA A 238 18.22 9.40 20.02
N PHE A 239 17.94 8.83 21.19
CA PHE A 239 16.76 7.98 21.38
C PHE A 239 15.46 8.79 21.24
N ILE A 240 15.35 9.92 21.94
CA ILE A 240 14.14 10.75 21.89
C ILE A 240 13.87 11.27 20.48
N THR A 241 14.90 11.72 19.76
CA THR A 241 14.76 12.17 18.37
C THR A 241 14.35 11.02 17.44
N SER A 242 14.91 9.82 17.63
CA SER A 242 14.52 8.62 16.88
C SER A 242 13.04 8.25 17.11
N VAL A 243 12.59 8.23 18.37
CA VAL A 243 11.20 7.88 18.70
C VAL A 243 10.22 8.94 18.20
N LEU A 244 10.55 10.23 18.35
CA LEU A 244 9.69 11.30 17.85
C LEU A 244 9.67 11.38 16.32
N SER A 245 10.72 10.91 15.65
CA SER A 245 10.74 10.82 14.19
C SER A 245 9.81 9.76 13.62
N VAL A 246 9.32 8.81 14.43
CA VAL A 246 8.42 7.75 13.97
C VAL A 246 7.02 8.04 14.47
N GLU A 247 6.07 8.23 13.55
CA GLU A 247 4.65 8.30 13.89
C GLU A 247 4.20 6.94 14.46
N LEU A 248 3.88 6.95 15.75
CA LEU A 248 3.37 5.79 16.47
C LEU A 248 1.86 5.66 16.20
N SER A 249 1.50 5.22 14.99
CA SER A 249 0.15 4.73 14.72
C SER A 249 -0.09 3.45 15.53
N SER A 250 -1.14 3.46 16.36
CA SER A 250 -1.48 2.32 17.24
C SER A 250 -2.04 1.13 16.46
N ILE A 251 -2.59 1.36 15.27
CA ILE A 251 -3.24 0.36 14.44
C ILE A 251 -2.48 0.29 13.11
N ARG A 252 -1.77 -0.82 12.89
CA ARG A 252 -0.99 -1.04 11.65
C ARG A 252 -1.44 -2.26 10.88
N SER A 253 -2.10 -3.20 11.56
CA SER A 253 -2.60 -4.42 10.97
C SER A 253 -4.10 -4.57 11.14
N VAL A 254 -4.69 -5.45 10.31
CA VAL A 254 -6.10 -5.84 10.44
C VAL A 254 -6.39 -6.47 11.80
N LYS A 255 -5.41 -7.18 12.39
CA LYS A 255 -5.56 -7.79 13.73
C LYS A 255 -5.66 -6.73 14.81
N ASP A 256 -4.77 -5.72 14.77
CA ASP A 256 -4.80 -4.61 15.72
C ASP A 256 -6.15 -3.85 15.62
N LEU A 257 -6.66 -3.69 14.40
CA LEU A 257 -7.97 -3.06 14.18
C LEU A 257 -9.12 -3.90 14.77
N LEU A 258 -9.07 -5.22 14.59
CA LEU A 258 -10.08 -6.14 15.15
C LEU A 258 -10.00 -6.23 16.68
N GLU A 259 -8.83 -6.02 17.28
CA GLU A 259 -8.69 -5.94 18.75
C GLU A 259 -9.08 -4.56 19.30
N SER A 260 -9.06 -3.53 18.47
CA SER A 260 -9.43 -2.17 18.85
C SER A 260 -10.95 -1.95 18.92
N ASP A 261 -11.32 -0.85 19.59
CA ASP A 261 -12.69 -0.34 19.72
C ASP A 261 -13.18 0.44 18.47
N TYR A 262 -12.42 0.42 17.38
CA TYR A 262 -12.84 1.05 16.13
C TYR A 262 -14.10 0.36 15.59
N THR A 263 -15.05 1.19 15.19
CA THR A 263 -16.18 0.74 14.39
C THR A 263 -15.71 0.46 12.98
N ILE A 264 -16.17 -0.63 12.36
CA ILE A 264 -15.73 -1.02 11.02
C ILE A 264 -16.96 -1.08 10.12
N GLY A 265 -16.84 -0.67 8.86
CA GLY A 265 -17.89 -0.94 7.88
C GLY A 265 -17.44 -0.84 6.43
N TYR A 266 -18.39 -1.00 5.53
CA TYR A 266 -18.22 -1.12 4.09
C TYR A 266 -19.48 -0.58 3.40
N ALA A 267 -19.42 -0.20 2.12
CA ALA A 267 -20.61 0.26 1.42
C ALA A 267 -21.60 -0.90 1.20
N LYS A 268 -22.88 -0.71 1.55
CA LYS A 268 -23.95 -1.71 1.31
C LYS A 268 -24.23 -1.88 -0.19
N ASP A 269 -24.62 -3.11 -0.57
CA ASP A 269 -24.95 -3.50 -1.95
C ASP A 269 -23.83 -3.17 -2.96
N SER A 270 -22.59 -3.21 -2.49
CA SER A 270 -21.39 -2.90 -3.26
C SER A 270 -20.58 -4.15 -3.59
N GLN A 271 -19.68 -4.04 -4.57
CA GLN A 271 -18.74 -5.12 -4.91
C GLN A 271 -17.85 -5.52 -3.71
N ASP A 272 -17.58 -4.58 -2.80
CA ASP A 272 -16.78 -4.84 -1.60
C ASP A 272 -17.54 -5.69 -0.57
N GLU A 273 -18.86 -5.49 -0.45
CA GLU A 273 -19.71 -6.36 0.38
C GLU A 273 -19.80 -7.78 -0.20
N ASP A 274 -20.05 -7.90 -1.50
CA ASP A 274 -20.10 -9.21 -2.18
C ASP A 274 -18.77 -9.97 -2.06
N TYR A 275 -17.65 -9.24 -2.14
CA TYR A 275 -16.33 -9.81 -1.88
C TYR A 275 -16.20 -10.33 -0.45
N LEU A 276 -16.57 -9.55 0.56
CA LEU A 276 -16.52 -9.98 1.96
C LEU A 276 -17.41 -11.20 2.23
N ARG A 277 -18.56 -11.32 1.56
CA ARG A 277 -19.47 -12.48 1.67
C ARG A 277 -18.89 -13.74 1.03
N SER A 278 -18.20 -13.60 -0.09
CA SER A 278 -17.67 -14.74 -0.86
C SER A 278 -16.37 -15.32 -0.30
N VAL A 279 -15.57 -14.51 0.41
CA VAL A 279 -14.23 -14.90 0.84
C VAL A 279 -14.24 -15.69 2.16
N ASN A 280 -13.54 -16.82 2.17
CA ASN A 280 -13.40 -17.68 3.35
C ASN A 280 -12.12 -17.40 4.16
N ILE A 281 -11.90 -16.14 4.55
CA ILE A 281 -10.76 -15.72 5.38
C ILE A 281 -11.29 -15.24 6.73
N SER A 282 -10.70 -15.73 7.83
CA SER A 282 -11.15 -15.44 9.20
C SER A 282 -11.23 -13.95 9.51
N GLU A 283 -10.20 -13.19 9.16
CA GLU A 283 -10.08 -11.76 9.43
C GLU A 283 -11.15 -10.97 8.68
N LEU A 284 -11.36 -11.27 7.39
CA LEU A 284 -12.37 -10.60 6.57
C LEU A 284 -13.80 -10.96 7.01
N LYS A 285 -14.04 -12.19 7.45
CA LYS A 285 -15.33 -12.57 8.04
C LYS A 285 -15.63 -11.78 9.31
N GLN A 286 -14.64 -11.56 10.16
CA GLN A 286 -14.82 -10.73 11.36
C GLN A 286 -15.10 -9.27 11.00
N ILE A 287 -14.41 -8.72 9.99
CA ILE A 287 -14.72 -7.40 9.42
C ILE A 287 -16.16 -7.34 8.92
N TYR A 288 -16.59 -8.34 8.15
CA TYR A 288 -17.95 -8.43 7.63
C TYR A 288 -18.99 -8.45 8.77
N LEU A 289 -18.79 -9.29 9.79
CA LEU A 289 -19.72 -9.41 10.92
C LEU A 289 -19.78 -8.14 11.78
N ARG A 290 -18.63 -7.51 12.07
CA ARG A 290 -18.60 -6.22 12.79
C ARG A 290 -19.30 -5.13 11.99
N GLY A 291 -19.01 -5.06 10.70
CA GLY A 291 -19.71 -4.16 9.78
C GLY A 291 -21.20 -4.41 9.78
N TYR A 292 -21.66 -5.64 9.59
CA TYR A 292 -23.08 -5.96 9.52
C TYR A 292 -23.90 -5.44 10.72
N ILE A 293 -23.32 -5.41 11.93
CA ILE A 293 -23.98 -4.92 13.15
C ILE A 293 -24.05 -3.38 13.20
N GLN A 294 -23.02 -2.68 12.71
CA GLN A 294 -22.83 -1.23 12.89
C GLN A 294 -22.91 -0.43 11.58
N ASN A 295 -23.20 -1.08 10.45
CA ASN A 295 -23.08 -0.47 9.14
C ASN A 295 -24.36 0.26 8.75
N ASP A 296 -24.25 1.58 8.64
CA ASP A 296 -25.30 2.48 8.14
C ASP A 296 -24.99 3.07 6.76
N ILE A 297 -23.89 2.64 6.12
CA ILE A 297 -23.31 3.37 4.99
C ILE A 297 -23.72 2.74 3.67
N THR A 298 -24.25 3.57 2.76
CA THR A 298 -24.58 3.14 1.40
C THR A 298 -23.49 3.52 0.39
N ASN A 299 -22.79 4.63 0.62
CA ASN A 299 -21.80 5.17 -0.32
C ASN A 299 -20.41 5.27 0.31
N ILE A 300 -19.36 5.02 -0.50
CA ILE A 300 -17.96 5.14 -0.05
C ILE A 300 -17.63 6.56 0.45
N SER A 301 -18.19 7.60 -0.19
CA SER A 301 -17.97 9.00 0.22
C SER A 301 -18.45 9.27 1.65
N GLU A 302 -19.62 8.74 2.02
CA GLU A 302 -20.14 8.81 3.40
C GLU A 302 -19.26 8.00 4.36
N GLY A 303 -18.80 6.83 3.92
CA GLY A 303 -17.78 6.03 4.58
C GLY A 303 -16.55 6.82 4.96
N LEU A 304 -15.95 7.51 3.98
CA LEU A 304 -14.75 8.30 4.16
C LEU A 304 -14.99 9.51 5.07
N GLN A 305 -16.18 10.12 5.02
CA GLN A 305 -16.54 11.18 5.96
C GLN A 305 -16.58 10.69 7.42
N LYS A 306 -17.08 9.47 7.67
CA LYS A 306 -17.02 8.87 9.01
C LYS A 306 -15.59 8.53 9.43
N VAL A 307 -14.75 8.06 8.50
CA VAL A 307 -13.31 7.86 8.77
C VAL A 307 -12.65 9.17 9.23
N ILE A 308 -12.95 10.29 8.57
CA ILE A 308 -12.47 11.65 8.94
C ILE A 308 -13.04 12.12 10.28
N GLY A 309 -14.15 11.55 10.74
CA GLY A 309 -14.70 11.79 12.07
C GLY A 309 -13.96 11.05 13.19
N GLY A 310 -13.01 10.17 12.85
CA GLY A 310 -12.27 9.34 13.79
C GLY A 310 -13.03 8.10 14.28
N ASN A 311 -12.30 7.17 14.90
CA ASN A 311 -12.82 5.91 15.48
C ASN A 311 -13.67 5.02 14.54
N TYR A 312 -13.48 5.19 13.23
CA TYR A 312 -14.16 4.44 12.18
C TYR A 312 -13.15 3.94 11.15
N GLY A 313 -13.29 2.68 10.74
CA GLY A 313 -12.50 2.02 9.71
C GLY A 313 -13.37 1.61 8.52
N LEU A 314 -13.04 2.12 7.33
CA LEU A 314 -13.76 1.79 6.11
C LEU A 314 -13.00 0.73 5.31
N PHE A 315 -13.60 -0.44 5.10
CA PHE A 315 -13.14 -1.41 4.11
C PHE A 315 -13.65 -1.00 2.73
N ALA A 316 -12.72 -0.67 1.82
CA ALA A 316 -13.07 -0.27 0.46
C ALA A 316 -11.97 -0.59 -0.55
N SER A 317 -12.35 -0.72 -1.82
CA SER A 317 -11.43 -0.80 -2.94
C SER A 317 -10.61 0.49 -3.11
N GLY A 318 -9.29 0.36 -3.28
CA GLY A 318 -8.40 1.50 -3.51
C GLY A 318 -8.62 2.21 -4.84
N GLU A 319 -9.29 1.58 -5.81
CA GLU A 319 -9.70 2.24 -7.06
C GLU A 319 -10.82 3.26 -6.83
N GLU A 320 -11.70 3.02 -5.86
CA GLU A 320 -12.85 3.89 -5.56
C GLU A 320 -12.55 4.85 -4.41
N ALA A 321 -11.93 4.36 -3.32
CA ALA A 321 -11.69 5.15 -2.12
C ALA A 321 -10.65 6.27 -2.30
N ARG A 322 -9.55 6.02 -3.02
CA ARG A 322 -8.48 7.02 -3.22
C ARG A 322 -8.93 8.27 -4.00
N PRO A 323 -9.60 8.16 -5.17
CA PRO A 323 -10.07 9.34 -5.88
C PRO A 323 -11.17 10.09 -5.10
N GLU A 324 -12.06 9.37 -4.41
CA GLU A 324 -13.08 9.99 -3.55
C GLU A 324 -12.44 10.77 -2.39
N LEU A 325 -11.41 10.19 -1.75
CA LEU A 325 -10.66 10.87 -0.70
C LEU A 325 -9.90 12.11 -1.22
N ALA A 326 -9.31 12.00 -2.42
CA ALA A 326 -8.67 13.13 -3.08
C ALA A 326 -9.68 14.26 -3.37
N ASN A 327 -10.89 13.90 -3.80
CA ASN A 327 -11.97 14.84 -4.06
C ASN A 327 -12.44 15.52 -2.76
N LEU A 328 -12.71 14.75 -1.70
CA LEU A 328 -13.10 15.27 -0.37
C LEU A 328 -12.06 16.23 0.21
N SER A 329 -10.77 15.96 -0.01
CA SER A 329 -9.67 16.82 0.44
C SER A 329 -9.39 18.01 -0.49
N ASN A 330 -10.16 18.18 -1.58
CA ASN A 330 -9.88 19.14 -2.66
C ASN A 330 -8.43 19.05 -3.16
N TRP A 331 -7.87 17.83 -3.22
CA TRP A 331 -6.50 17.55 -3.64
C TRP A 331 -5.41 18.22 -2.79
N LYS A 332 -5.75 18.66 -1.57
CA LYS A 332 -4.83 19.37 -0.66
C LYS A 332 -4.29 18.49 0.47
N CYS A 333 -4.52 17.18 0.44
CA CYS A 333 -4.11 16.24 1.49
C CYS A 333 -4.43 16.75 2.91
N LYS A 334 -5.67 17.20 3.11
CA LYS A 334 -6.10 17.88 4.35
C LYS A 334 -6.26 16.91 5.54
N PHE A 335 -6.49 15.64 5.26
CA PHE A 335 -6.83 14.62 6.24
C PHE A 335 -5.67 13.64 6.40
N ASP A 336 -5.39 13.28 7.64
CA ASP A 336 -4.39 12.28 8.00
C ASP A 336 -5.08 10.93 8.03
N ILE A 337 -5.06 10.20 6.91
CA ILE A 337 -5.74 8.90 6.78
C ILE A 337 -4.70 7.84 6.43
N ASP A 338 -4.62 6.83 7.29
CA ASP A 338 -3.80 5.66 7.11
C ASP A 338 -4.54 4.59 6.30
N GLU A 339 -3.83 4.01 5.32
CA GLU A 339 -4.30 2.88 4.52
C GLU A 339 -3.65 1.59 5.02
N ILE A 340 -4.41 0.79 5.77
CA ILE A 340 -4.00 -0.56 6.19
C ILE A 340 -4.11 -1.47 4.97
N LYS A 341 -2.96 -1.83 4.41
CA LYS A 341 -2.89 -2.64 3.18
C LYS A 341 -3.15 -4.10 3.47
N ILE A 342 -4.11 -4.68 2.75
CA ILE A 342 -4.44 -6.10 2.87
C ILE A 342 -3.96 -6.84 1.62
N GLN A 343 -2.74 -7.37 1.65
CA GLN A 343 -2.09 -7.93 0.45
C GLN A 343 -2.87 -9.10 -0.17
N TYR A 344 -3.58 -9.89 0.63
CA TYR A 344 -4.34 -11.04 0.13
C TYR A 344 -5.67 -10.67 -0.54
N THR A 345 -6.12 -9.40 -0.48
CA THR A 345 -7.27 -8.92 -1.26
C THR A 345 -6.86 -8.36 -2.62
N GLN A 346 -5.60 -8.53 -3.02
CA GLN A 346 -5.11 -8.01 -4.28
C GLN A 346 -5.74 -8.74 -5.47
N GLU A 347 -6.43 -7.97 -6.30
CA GLU A 347 -7.06 -8.41 -7.53
C GLU A 347 -6.31 -7.90 -8.75
N TYR A 348 -6.32 -8.74 -9.79
CA TYR A 348 -5.70 -8.45 -11.07
C TYR A 348 -6.78 -8.38 -12.13
N PHE A 349 -6.87 -7.25 -12.81
CA PHE A 349 -7.82 -7.04 -13.89
C PHE A 349 -7.09 -7.08 -15.23
N GLY A 350 -7.71 -7.74 -16.21
CA GLY A 350 -7.20 -7.83 -17.57
C GLY A 350 -8.34 -7.87 -18.58
N ILE A 351 -8.00 -7.73 -19.87
CA ILE A 351 -8.96 -7.91 -20.95
C ILE A 351 -9.32 -9.39 -21.03
N LEU A 352 -10.61 -9.66 -20.95
CA LEU A 352 -11.17 -11.00 -21.10
C LEU A 352 -11.42 -11.30 -22.57
N MET A 353 -11.07 -12.52 -22.98
CA MET A 353 -11.20 -13.04 -24.34
C MET A 353 -11.58 -14.52 -24.31
N SER A 354 -12.14 -15.02 -25.42
CA SER A 354 -12.26 -16.46 -25.65
C SER A 354 -10.90 -17.15 -25.51
N LYS A 355 -10.89 -18.39 -25.01
CA LYS A 355 -9.65 -19.18 -24.89
C LYS A 355 -8.97 -19.44 -26.24
N LYS A 356 -9.75 -19.47 -27.32
CA LYS A 356 -9.28 -19.64 -28.70
C LYS A 356 -9.02 -18.30 -29.41
N SER A 357 -9.17 -17.18 -28.72
CA SER A 357 -9.07 -15.85 -29.33
C SER A 357 -7.68 -15.62 -29.95
N PRO A 358 -7.61 -15.25 -31.25
CA PRO A 358 -6.35 -14.94 -31.92
C PRO A 358 -5.75 -13.61 -31.46
N TYR A 359 -6.54 -12.74 -30.81
CA TYR A 359 -6.15 -11.38 -30.43
C TYR A 359 -5.19 -11.32 -29.24
N LYS A 360 -5.13 -12.39 -28.42
CA LYS A 360 -4.37 -12.41 -27.16
C LYS A 360 -2.91 -12.00 -27.33
N ARG A 361 -2.20 -12.64 -28.28
CA ARG A 361 -0.77 -12.41 -28.48
C ARG A 361 -0.53 -10.97 -28.92
N LEU A 362 -1.37 -10.47 -29.83
CA LEU A 362 -1.27 -9.12 -30.37
C LEU A 362 -1.54 -8.06 -29.28
N ILE A 363 -2.63 -8.21 -28.52
CA ILE A 363 -2.96 -7.31 -27.41
C ILE A 363 -1.85 -7.32 -26.36
N ASN A 364 -1.32 -8.49 -26.00
CA ASN A 364 -0.25 -8.59 -25.01
C ASN A 364 1.03 -7.89 -25.45
N LEU A 365 1.46 -8.07 -26.71
CA LEU A 365 2.63 -7.36 -27.26
C LEU A 365 2.46 -5.85 -27.15
N ARG A 366 1.28 -5.34 -27.50
CA ARG A 366 0.98 -3.91 -27.49
C ARG A 366 0.83 -3.33 -26.09
N LEU A 367 0.27 -4.10 -25.15
CA LEU A 367 0.25 -3.73 -23.74
C LEU A 367 1.68 -3.61 -23.19
N THR A 368 2.59 -4.53 -23.54
CA THR A 368 4.00 -4.38 -23.14
C THR A 368 4.62 -3.11 -23.70
N ASP A 369 4.41 -2.77 -24.97
CA ASP A 369 4.90 -1.52 -25.57
C ASP A 369 4.33 -0.27 -24.85
N PHE A 370 3.04 -0.30 -24.49
CA PHE A 370 2.39 0.79 -23.76
C PHE A 370 2.99 1.01 -22.36
N PHE A 371 3.27 -0.09 -21.65
CA PHE A 371 3.86 0.01 -20.30
C PHE A 371 5.34 0.38 -20.31
N THR A 372 6.09 0.08 -21.38
CA THR A 372 7.50 0.47 -21.50
C THR A 372 7.67 1.92 -21.94
N THR A 373 6.79 2.44 -22.80
CA THR A 373 6.87 3.83 -23.30
C THR A 373 6.39 4.90 -22.32
N LYS A 374 5.62 4.52 -21.28
CA LYS A 374 5.15 5.43 -20.22
C LYS A 374 6.03 5.46 -18.97
N LYS A 375 7.11 4.69 -18.92
CA LYS A 375 8.21 4.90 -17.97
C LYS A 375 9.15 5.97 -18.52
#